data_AF-A0A7V9VNK0-F1
#
_entry.id   AF-A0A7V9VNK0-F1
#
_cell.length_a   1.000
_cell.length_b   1.000
_cell.length_c   1.000
_cell.angle_alpha   90.00
_cell.angle_beta   90.00
_cell.angle_gamma   90.00
#
_symmetry.space_group_name_H-M   'P 1'
#
loop_
_entity.id
_entity.type
_entity.pdbx_description
1 polymer ?
#
loop_
_entity_poly.entity_id
_entity_poly.type
_entity_poly.pdbx_seq_one_letter_code
_entity_poly.pdbx_strand_id
1 'polypeptide(L)'
;MLAAALALASSLTWGGADFLGGLISRRRTVLAVLLISQAVGLVLIGSIVAVNGATVGPDLWLAVVAGLIGMAALACFYRGLAIGAMGVVAPITAAAAVIPVTVGIASGERPATIQWIGIALVIGGIVLAAREPAGAGAAEAQRAAPAAAPRISRGVGLALAA
;
A
#
# COMPACT_ATOMS: atom_id res chain seq x y z
N MET A 1 22.85 6.77 -14.24
CA MET A 1 23.14 5.49 -13.54
C MET A 1 22.70 5.53 -12.08
N LEU A 2 23.08 6.54 -11.28
CA LEU A 2 22.64 6.67 -9.88
C LEU A 2 21.11 6.65 -9.70
N ALA A 3 20.35 7.41 -10.50
CA ALA A 3 18.88 7.42 -10.42
C ALA A 3 18.24 6.05 -10.66
N ALA A 4 18.76 5.27 -11.63
CA ALA A 4 18.28 3.92 -11.91
C ALA A 4 18.64 2.95 -10.76
N ALA A 5 19.84 3.08 -10.18
CA ALA A 5 20.24 2.28 -9.02
C ALA A 5 19.37 2.59 -7.79
N LEU A 6 19.05 3.87 -7.54
CA LEU A 6 18.14 4.27 -6.47
C LEU A 6 16.71 3.78 -6.71
N ALA A 7 16.22 3.82 -7.96
CA ALA A 7 14.92 3.29 -8.31
C ALA A 7 14.82 1.77 -8.09
N LEU A 8 15.85 1.01 -8.50
CA LEU A 8 15.92 -0.44 -8.24
C LEU A 8 16.02 -0.75 -6.76
N ALA A 9 16.87 -0.03 -6.02
CA ALA A 9 17.00 -0.18 -4.58
C ALA A 9 15.67 0.10 -3.86
N SER A 10 14.98 1.18 -4.24
CA SER A 10 13.65 1.53 -3.72
C SER A 10 12.62 0.45 -4.05
N SER A 11 12.59 -0.04 -5.29
CA SER A 11 11.67 -1.11 -5.68
C SER A 11 11.92 -2.40 -4.89
N LEU A 12 13.18 -2.75 -4.64
CA LEU A 12 13.56 -3.93 -3.83
C LEU A 12 13.17 -3.76 -2.37
N THR A 13 13.44 -2.59 -1.79
CA THR A 13 13.10 -2.33 -0.37
C THR A 13 11.59 -2.29 -0.17
N TRP A 14 10.87 -1.59 -1.05
CA TRP A 14 9.43 -1.43 -0.94
C TRP A 14 8.70 -2.76 -1.18
N GLY A 15 9.00 -3.45 -2.30
CA GLY A 15 8.41 -4.75 -2.59
C GLY A 15 8.76 -5.84 -1.57
N GLY A 16 10.01 -5.84 -1.08
CA GLY A 16 10.44 -6.75 -0.03
C GLY A 16 9.73 -6.49 1.31
N ALA A 17 9.56 -5.22 1.68
CA ALA A 17 8.84 -4.83 2.89
C ALA A 17 7.36 -5.22 2.84
N ASP A 18 6.68 -5.02 1.71
CA ASP A 18 5.27 -5.41 1.54
C ASP A 18 5.11 -6.93 1.60
N PHE A 19 6.04 -7.68 1.01
CA PHE A 19 6.03 -9.13 1.05
C PHE A 19 6.23 -9.67 2.48
N LEU A 20 7.28 -9.21 3.16
CA LEU A 20 7.59 -9.63 4.53
C LEU A 20 6.51 -9.16 5.52
N GLY A 21 6.02 -7.92 5.38
CA GLY A 21 4.93 -7.37 6.19
C GLY A 21 3.64 -8.14 6.03
N GLY A 22 3.28 -8.52 4.78
CA GLY A 22 2.16 -9.40 4.49
C GLY A 22 2.31 -10.81 5.10
N LEU A 23 3.52 -11.38 5.07
CA LEU A 23 3.79 -12.70 5.66
C LEU A 23 3.73 -12.68 7.19
N ILE A 24 4.31 -11.65 7.82
CA ILE A 24 4.36 -11.50 9.28
C ILE A 24 2.98 -11.16 9.85
N SER A 25 2.19 -10.33 9.17
CA SER A 25 0.83 -9.95 9.60
C SER A 25 -0.17 -11.11 9.60
N ARG A 26 0.15 -12.24 8.95
CA ARG A 26 -0.62 -13.50 9.07
C ARG A 26 -0.31 -14.28 10.36
N ARG A 27 0.86 -14.08 10.95
CA ARG A 27 1.34 -14.81 12.15
C ARG A 27 1.35 -13.97 13.44
N ARG A 28 1.35 -12.64 13.31
CA ARG A 28 1.36 -11.67 14.41
C ARG A 28 0.16 -10.74 14.27
N THR A 29 -0.29 -10.16 15.37
CA THR A 29 -1.35 -9.14 15.33
C THR A 29 -0.89 -7.96 14.47
N VAL A 30 -1.73 -7.52 13.52
CA VAL A 30 -1.44 -6.38 12.63
C VAL A 30 -0.98 -5.15 13.41
N LEU A 31 -1.56 -4.94 14.60
CA LEU A 31 -1.20 -3.87 15.52
C LEU A 31 0.27 -3.92 15.99
N ALA A 32 0.82 -5.11 16.23
CA ALA A 32 2.21 -5.24 16.66
C ALA A 32 3.19 -4.86 15.55
N VAL A 33 2.90 -5.28 14.31
CA VAL A 33 3.69 -4.90 13.13
C VAL A 33 3.64 -3.38 12.94
N LEU A 34 2.44 -2.80 13.01
CA LEU A 34 2.22 -1.36 12.84
C LEU A 34 2.99 -0.54 13.90
N LEU A 35 2.86 -0.91 15.18
CA LEU A 35 3.50 -0.17 16.28
C LEU A 35 5.02 -0.21 16.19
N ILE A 36 5.60 -1.38 15.89
CA ILE A 36 7.06 -1.50 15.74
C ILE A 36 7.54 -0.69 14.55
N SER A 37 6.90 -0.85 13.37
CA SER A 37 7.28 -0.09 12.17
C SER A 37 7.18 1.42 12.39
N GLN A 38 6.12 1.88 13.05
CA GLN A 38 5.92 3.31 13.26
C GLN A 38 6.84 3.88 14.34
N ALA A 39 7.17 3.12 15.38
CA ALA A 39 8.16 3.51 16.38
C ALA A 39 9.56 3.65 15.77
N VAL A 40 9.98 2.67 14.97
CA VAL A 40 11.26 2.72 14.25
C VAL A 40 11.30 3.91 13.29
N GLY A 41 10.25 4.13 12.52
CA GLY A 41 10.14 5.28 11.61
C GLY A 41 10.20 6.62 12.35
N LEU A 42 9.53 6.73 13.50
CA LEU A 42 9.55 7.94 14.33
C LEU A 42 10.94 8.23 14.89
N VAL A 43 11.64 7.22 15.38
CA VAL A 43 13.02 7.37 15.90
C VAL A 43 13.97 7.80 14.79
N LEU A 44 13.87 7.19 13.61
CA LEU A 44 14.73 7.54 12.47
C LEU A 44 14.46 8.95 11.96
N ILE A 45 13.19 9.32 11.72
CA ILE A 45 12.84 10.66 11.25
C ILE A 45 13.18 11.71 12.33
N GLY A 46 12.87 11.43 13.60
CA GLY A 46 13.17 12.32 14.72
C GLY A 46 14.66 12.58 14.90
N SER A 47 15.51 11.55 14.75
CA SER A 47 16.96 11.72 14.83
C SER A 47 17.51 12.51 13.64
N ILE A 48 17.01 12.31 12.42
CA ILE A 48 17.37 13.13 11.26
C ILE A 48 16.97 14.59 11.47
N VAL A 49 15.76 14.86 11.94
CA VAL A 49 15.27 16.22 12.23
C VAL A 49 16.14 16.90 13.29
N ALA A 50 16.49 16.17 14.36
CA ALA A 50 17.35 16.68 15.43
C ALA A 50 18.76 17.06 14.92
N VAL A 51 19.35 16.23 14.06
CA VAL A 51 20.69 16.50 13.48
C VAL A 51 20.66 17.68 12.51
N ASN A 52 19.58 17.83 11.73
CA ASN A 52 19.46 18.93 10.77
C ASN A 52 19.01 20.26 11.40
N GLY A 53 18.64 20.28 12.68
CA GLY A 53 18.17 21.49 13.37
C GLY A 53 16.88 22.08 12.79
N ALA A 54 16.04 21.25 12.15
CA ALA A 54 14.83 21.73 11.51
C ALA A 54 13.82 22.21 12.56
N THR A 55 13.26 23.40 12.33
CA THR A 55 12.27 24.01 13.22
C THR A 55 10.87 23.54 12.87
N VAL A 56 10.06 23.34 13.91
CA VAL A 56 8.70 22.85 13.74
C VAL A 56 7.77 24.05 13.56
N GLY A 57 7.19 24.17 12.36
CA GLY A 57 6.28 25.26 12.02
C GLY A 57 4.86 25.06 12.56
N PRO A 58 4.01 26.10 12.47
CA PRO A 58 2.60 26.03 12.87
C PRO A 58 1.79 24.97 12.10
N ASP A 59 2.26 24.56 10.91
CA ASP A 59 1.61 23.55 10.07
C ASP A 59 1.87 22.10 10.52
N LEU A 60 2.54 21.88 11.66
CA LEU A 60 2.79 20.53 12.21
C LEU A 60 1.50 19.69 12.32
N TRP A 61 0.37 20.33 12.61
CA TRP A 61 -0.91 19.63 12.75
C TRP A 61 -1.31 18.91 11.46
N LEU A 62 -0.99 19.46 10.28
CA LEU A 62 -1.23 18.80 9.00
C LEU A 62 -0.41 17.51 8.88
N ALA A 63 0.85 17.54 9.31
CA ALA A 63 1.72 16.37 9.33
C ALA A 63 1.23 15.30 10.32
N VAL A 64 0.72 15.70 11.49
CA VAL A 64 0.12 14.79 12.46
C VAL A 64 -1.13 14.12 11.88
N VAL A 65 -2.04 14.91 11.29
CA VAL A 65 -3.27 14.38 10.67
C VAL A 65 -2.93 13.45 9.51
N ALA A 66 -2.01 13.84 8.62
CA ALA A 66 -1.54 13.00 7.53
C ALA A 66 -0.92 11.70 8.03
N GLY A 67 -0.13 11.75 9.12
CA GLY A 67 0.46 10.58 9.76
C GLY A 67 -0.59 9.62 10.33
N LEU A 68 -1.63 10.14 10.98
CA LEU A 68 -2.73 9.32 11.51
C LEU A 68 -3.53 8.65 10.38
N ILE A 69 -3.82 9.39 9.31
CA ILE A 69 -4.49 8.83 8.11
C ILE A 69 -3.61 7.76 7.47
N GLY A 70 -2.30 8.01 7.33
CA GLY A 70 -1.33 7.06 6.80
C GLY A 70 -1.23 5.78 7.64
N MET A 71 -1.23 5.92 8.97
CA MET A 71 -1.23 4.78 9.90
C MET A 71 -2.51 3.95 9.76
N ALA A 72 -3.69 4.60 9.70
CA ALA A 72 -4.96 3.92 9.48
C ALA A 72 -4.99 3.19 8.12
N ALA A 73 -4.51 3.85 7.05
CA ALA A 73 -4.41 3.25 5.72
C ALA A 73 -3.49 2.02 5.72
N LEU A 74 -2.33 2.11 6.38
CA LEU A 74 -1.39 0.99 6.50
C LEU A 74 -1.98 -0.17 7.32
N ALA A 75 -2.75 0.12 8.38
CA ALA A 75 -3.47 -0.89 9.14
C ALA A 75 -4.49 -1.63 8.27
N CYS A 76 -5.28 -0.89 7.48
CA CYS A 76 -6.23 -1.45 6.52
C CYS A 76 -5.51 -2.29 5.44
N PHE A 77 -4.36 -1.82 4.95
CA PHE A 77 -3.55 -2.52 3.96
C PHE A 77 -3.03 -3.87 4.47
N TYR A 78 -2.33 -3.90 5.62
CA TYR A 78 -1.83 -5.15 6.19
C TYR A 78 -2.95 -6.09 6.61
N ARG A 79 -4.08 -5.55 7.11
CA ARG A 79 -5.25 -6.38 7.39
C ARG A 79 -5.81 -7.00 6.11
N GLY A 80 -5.86 -6.24 5.01
CA GLY A 80 -6.23 -6.74 3.68
C GLY A 80 -5.33 -7.88 3.22
N LEU A 81 -4.01 -7.73 3.34
CA LEU A 81 -3.04 -8.78 2.97
C LEU A 81 -3.17 -10.05 3.83
N ALA A 82 -3.57 -9.89 5.10
CA ALA A 82 -3.76 -11.00 6.02
C ALA A 82 -5.04 -11.81 5.72
N ILE A 83 -6.16 -11.14 5.38
CA ILE A 83 -7.47 -11.80 5.18
C ILE A 83 -7.80 -12.11 3.71
N GLY A 84 -7.15 -11.41 2.77
CA GLY A 84 -7.38 -11.54 1.34
C GLY A 84 -6.30 -12.32 0.60
N ALA A 85 -6.53 -12.56 -0.68
CA ALA A 85 -5.48 -13.06 -1.57
C ALA A 85 -4.42 -11.98 -1.77
N MET A 86 -3.18 -12.27 -1.38
CA MET A 86 -2.06 -11.32 -1.48
C MET A 86 -1.86 -10.82 -2.92
N GLY A 87 -2.06 -11.72 -3.90
CA GLY A 87 -2.00 -11.42 -5.33
C GLY A 87 -3.09 -10.50 -5.87
N VAL A 88 -4.15 -10.24 -5.10
CA VAL A 88 -5.23 -9.31 -5.48
C VAL A 88 -5.13 -7.99 -4.70
N VAL A 89 -4.84 -8.08 -3.41
CA VAL A 89 -4.75 -6.90 -2.54
C VAL A 89 -3.60 -5.99 -2.93
N ALA A 90 -2.43 -6.54 -3.27
CA ALA A 90 -1.27 -5.74 -3.68
C ALA A 90 -1.52 -4.96 -5.00
N PRO A 91 -2.03 -5.57 -6.09
CA PRO A 91 -2.38 -4.79 -7.29
C PRO A 91 -3.48 -3.75 -7.05
N ILE A 92 -4.55 -4.09 -6.32
CA ILE A 92 -5.64 -3.13 -6.04
C ILE A 92 -5.12 -1.91 -5.28
N THR A 93 -4.26 -2.11 -4.30
CA THR A 93 -3.69 -1.01 -3.51
C THR A 93 -2.72 -0.15 -4.32
N ALA A 94 -2.01 -0.73 -5.30
CA ALA A 94 -1.21 0.04 -6.25
C ALA A 94 -2.05 1.03 -7.08
N ALA A 95 -3.37 0.79 -7.27
CA ALA A 95 -4.27 1.75 -7.92
C ALA A 95 -4.48 3.04 -7.11
N ALA A 96 -4.06 3.11 -5.83
CA ALA A 96 -4.06 4.35 -5.06
C ALA A 96 -3.22 5.46 -5.70
N ALA A 97 -2.28 5.11 -6.60
CA ALA A 97 -1.55 6.06 -7.44
C ALA A 97 -2.45 6.95 -8.32
N VAL A 98 -3.70 6.56 -8.57
CA VAL A 98 -4.69 7.42 -9.25
C VAL A 98 -4.94 8.72 -8.48
N ILE A 99 -4.86 8.71 -7.15
CA ILE A 99 -5.09 9.90 -6.32
C ILE A 99 -4.09 11.02 -6.63
N PRO A 100 -2.75 10.83 -6.47
CA PRO A 100 -1.78 11.89 -6.77
C PRO A 100 -1.81 12.30 -8.25
N VAL A 101 -2.06 11.37 -9.18
CA VAL A 101 -2.21 11.71 -10.61
C VAL A 101 -3.39 12.66 -10.83
N THR A 102 -4.54 12.36 -10.22
CA THR A 102 -5.74 13.20 -10.33
C THR A 102 -5.52 14.57 -9.70
N VAL A 103 -4.86 14.62 -8.53
CA VAL A 103 -4.50 15.87 -7.85
C VAL A 103 -3.54 16.71 -8.69
N GLY A 104 -2.52 16.10 -9.30
CA GLY A 104 -1.57 16.80 -10.17
C GLY A 104 -2.27 17.44 -11.39
N ILE A 105 -3.13 16.67 -12.06
CA ILE A 105 -3.93 17.17 -13.19
C ILE A 105 -4.87 18.30 -12.74
N ALA A 106 -5.56 18.12 -11.62
CA ALA A 106 -6.45 19.16 -11.07
C ALA A 106 -5.69 20.43 -10.64
N SER A 107 -4.42 20.30 -10.26
CA SER A 107 -3.52 21.41 -9.94
C SER A 107 -2.96 22.12 -11.17
N GLY A 108 -3.29 21.66 -12.38
CA GLY A 108 -2.90 22.28 -13.65
C GLY A 108 -1.67 21.66 -14.32
N GLU A 109 -1.15 20.53 -13.81
CA GLU A 109 -0.13 19.78 -14.52
C GLU A 109 -0.67 19.31 -15.88
N ARG A 110 0.16 19.43 -16.93
CA ARG A 110 -0.18 19.02 -18.30
C ARG A 110 0.70 17.84 -18.70
N PRO A 111 0.25 16.59 -18.49
CA PRO A 111 1.08 15.44 -18.80
C PRO A 111 1.36 15.35 -20.30
N ALA A 112 2.59 15.01 -20.65
CA ALA A 112 2.95 14.73 -22.04
C ALA A 112 2.24 13.46 -22.53
N THR A 113 2.05 13.32 -23.84
CA THR A 113 1.42 12.12 -24.45
C THR A 113 2.06 10.82 -23.99
N ILE A 114 3.38 10.79 -23.81
CA ILE A 114 4.11 9.60 -23.32
C ILE A 114 3.76 9.24 -21.87
N GLN A 115 3.48 10.24 -21.01
CA GLN A 115 3.08 10.00 -19.63
C GLN A 115 1.67 9.42 -19.57
N TRP A 116 0.75 9.87 -20.44
CA TRP A 116 -0.57 9.28 -20.58
C TRP A 116 -0.52 7.80 -20.98
N ILE A 117 0.37 7.45 -21.92
CA ILE A 117 0.60 6.04 -22.29
C ILE A 117 1.10 5.25 -21.08
N GLY A 118 2.06 5.80 -20.33
CA GLY A 118 2.57 5.18 -19.11
C GLY A 118 1.47 4.93 -18.06
N ILE A 119 0.61 5.93 -17.82
CA ILE A 119 -0.53 5.81 -16.90
C ILE A 119 -1.47 4.70 -17.36
N ALA A 120 -1.84 4.68 -18.65
CA ALA A 120 -2.72 3.65 -19.21
C ALA A 120 -2.13 2.23 -19.09
N LEU A 121 -0.82 2.08 -19.35
CA LEU A 121 -0.11 0.81 -19.20
C LEU A 121 -0.06 0.34 -17.74
N VAL A 122 0.19 1.23 -16.79
CA VAL A 122 0.18 0.91 -15.36
C VAL A 122 -1.21 0.45 -14.92
N ILE A 123 -2.27 1.18 -15.28
CA ILE A 123 -3.65 0.81 -14.95
C ILE A 123 -4.00 -0.55 -15.56
N GLY A 124 -3.66 -0.77 -16.83
CA GLY A 124 -3.84 -2.07 -17.50
C GLY A 124 -3.10 -3.19 -16.79
N GLY A 125 -1.84 -2.96 -16.41
CA GLY A 125 -1.03 -3.91 -15.64
C GLY A 125 -1.64 -4.25 -14.28
N ILE A 126 -2.18 -3.26 -13.57
CA ILE A 126 -2.89 -3.48 -12.29
C ILE A 126 -4.13 -4.35 -12.50
N VAL A 127 -4.96 -4.06 -13.51
CA VAL A 127 -6.17 -4.86 -13.80
C VAL A 127 -5.81 -6.30 -14.17
N LEU A 128 -4.76 -6.49 -14.97
CA LEU A 128 -4.30 -7.83 -15.34
C LEU A 128 -3.71 -8.59 -14.15
N ALA A 129 -2.94 -7.93 -13.29
CA ALA A 129 -2.35 -8.53 -12.10
C ALA A 129 -3.40 -8.85 -11.02
N ALA A 130 -4.45 -8.03 -10.91
CA ALA A 130 -5.54 -8.25 -9.97
C ALA A 130 -6.49 -9.40 -10.37
N ARG A 131 -6.37 -9.93 -11.60
CA ARG A 131 -7.16 -11.07 -12.06
C ARG A 131 -6.57 -12.38 -11.54
N GLU A 132 -7.23 -12.99 -10.56
CA GLU A 132 -6.96 -14.38 -10.21
C GLU A 132 -7.48 -15.34 -11.29
N PRO A 133 -6.71 -16.36 -11.70
CA PRO A 133 -7.28 -17.57 -12.24
C PRO A 133 -8.19 -18.17 -11.15
N ALA A 134 -9.45 -18.45 -11.49
CA ALA A 134 -10.56 -18.75 -10.57
C ALA A 134 -10.40 -19.97 -9.61
N GLY A 135 -9.19 -20.51 -9.42
CA GLY A 135 -8.90 -21.62 -8.51
C GLY A 135 -7.70 -21.41 -7.56
N ALA A 136 -6.85 -20.41 -7.77
CA ALA A 136 -5.62 -20.26 -6.97
C ALA A 136 -5.86 -19.63 -5.58
N GLY A 137 -6.62 -18.53 -5.52
CA GLY A 137 -6.94 -17.85 -4.24
C GLY A 137 -7.81 -18.70 -3.31
N ALA A 138 -8.71 -19.51 -3.88
CA ALA A 138 -9.54 -20.44 -3.12
C ALA A 138 -8.70 -21.54 -2.44
N ALA A 139 -7.72 -22.12 -3.15
CA ALA A 139 -6.85 -23.16 -2.60
C ALA A 139 -5.89 -22.65 -1.51
N GLU A 140 -5.37 -21.42 -1.67
CA GLU A 140 -4.48 -20.77 -0.70
C GLU A 140 -5.25 -20.35 0.57
N ALA A 141 -6.46 -19.80 0.41
CA ALA A 141 -7.34 -19.42 1.52
C ALA A 141 -7.85 -20.64 2.32
N GLN A 142 -8.06 -21.78 1.63
CA GLN A 142 -8.49 -23.03 2.28
C GLN A 142 -7.37 -23.68 3.12
N ARG A 143 -6.10 -23.46 2.76
CA ARG A 143 -4.93 -23.96 3.52
C ARG A 143 -4.59 -23.10 4.74
N ALA A 144 -5.01 -21.83 4.74
CA ALA A 144 -4.66 -20.86 5.78
C ALA A 144 -5.73 -20.67 6.87
N ALA A 145 -6.94 -21.24 6.71
CA ALA A 145 -8.02 -21.06 7.67
C ALA A 145 -8.02 -22.14 8.78
N PRO A 146 -7.94 -21.78 10.07
CA PRO A 146 -8.43 -22.63 11.15
C PRO A 146 -9.96 -22.75 11.03
N ALA A 147 -10.49 -23.94 11.33
CA ALA A 147 -11.93 -24.18 11.36
C ALA A 147 -12.64 -23.14 12.24
N ALA A 148 -13.72 -22.53 11.72
CA ALA A 148 -14.58 -21.52 12.35
C ALA A 148 -14.14 -20.04 12.25
N ALA A 149 -14.35 -19.44 11.07
CA ALA A 149 -14.69 -18.01 10.99
C ALA A 149 -15.72 -17.78 9.87
N PRO A 150 -16.79 -16.97 10.08
CA PRO A 150 -17.86 -16.83 9.12
C PRO A 150 -17.43 -16.03 7.88
N ARG A 151 -17.73 -16.59 6.71
CA ARG A 151 -17.37 -16.09 5.38
C ARG A 151 -18.22 -14.88 5.01
N ILE A 152 -17.63 -13.68 5.02
CA ILE A 152 -18.23 -12.49 4.40
C ILE A 152 -17.51 -12.25 3.07
N SER A 153 -17.94 -12.95 2.02
CA SER A 153 -17.41 -12.82 0.65
C SER A 153 -18.47 -12.31 -0.33
N ARG A 154 -19.30 -11.33 0.07
CA ARG A 154 -20.32 -10.71 -0.80
C ARG A 154 -20.03 -9.28 -1.24
N GLY A 155 -18.95 -8.65 -0.77
CA GLY A 155 -18.69 -7.23 -1.05
C GLY A 155 -18.27 -6.91 -2.50
N VAL A 156 -17.50 -7.78 -3.14
CA VAL A 156 -16.91 -7.48 -4.46
C VAL A 156 -17.93 -7.54 -5.61
N GLY A 157 -19.01 -8.32 -5.45
CA GLY A 157 -20.09 -8.39 -6.46
C GLY A 157 -21.06 -7.21 -6.44
N LEU A 158 -21.16 -6.47 -5.32
CA LEU A 158 -22.08 -5.35 -5.17
C LEU A 158 -21.47 -4.01 -5.62
N ALA A 159 -20.14 -3.86 -5.54
CA ALA A 159 -19.44 -2.64 -5.97
C ALA A 159 -19.33 -2.48 -7.50
N LEU A 160 -19.63 -3.53 -8.27
CA LEU A 160 -19.72 -3.47 -9.75
C LEU A 160 -21.16 -3.31 -10.26
N ALA A 161 -22.14 -3.22 -9.35
CA ALA A 161 -23.56 -3.12 -9.70
C ALA A 161 -24.22 -1.80 -9.22
N ALA A 162 -23.45 -0.86 -8.66
CA ALA A 162 -23.89 0.47 -8.26
C ALA A 162 -23.01 1.53 -8.93
#